data_AF-A0A9Q1DM48-F1
#
_entry.id   AF-A0A9Q1DM48-F1
#
_cell.length_a   1.000
_cell.length_b   1.000
_cell.length_c   1.000
_cell.angle_alpha   90.00
_cell.angle_beta   90.00
_cell.angle_gamma   90.00
#
_symmetry.space_group_name_H-M   'P 1'
#
loop_
_entity.id
_entity.type
_entity.pdbx_description
1 polymer ?
#
loop_
_entity_poly.entity_id
_entity_poly.type
_entity_poly.pdbx_seq_one_letter_code
_entity_poly.pdbx_strand_id
1 'polypeptide(L)'
;MRTTDICRIEAFREQVVIAIKAPEETRLEVPAPKEDGIQIHLKGTRGPISVLTCETGGEGSGKAVDGSFSTLEDSRIHTAPLLKDQPLQPSVKTP
;
A
#
# COMPACT_ATOMS: atom_id res chain seq x y z
N MET A 1 -3.89 16.90 4.74
CA MET A 1 -4.90 15.90 5.11
C MET A 1 -4.41 15.22 6.37
N ARG A 2 -5.16 15.34 7.46
CA ARG A 2 -4.85 14.67 8.73
C ARG A 2 -5.46 13.27 8.70
N THR A 3 -4.89 12.33 9.43
CA THR A 3 -5.42 10.97 9.55
C THR A 3 -6.88 10.94 10.00
N THR A 4 -7.26 11.86 10.90
CA THR A 4 -8.65 12.04 11.35
C THR A 4 -9.63 12.36 10.22
N ASP A 5 -9.17 12.95 9.12
CA ASP A 5 -10.01 13.24 7.95
C ASP A 5 -10.38 11.93 7.23
N ILE A 6 -9.47 10.95 7.21
CA ILE A 6 -9.69 9.63 6.60
C ILE A 6 -10.55 8.75 7.52
N CYS A 7 -10.28 8.73 8.83
CA CYS A 7 -11.03 7.91 9.79
C CYS A 7 -12.52 8.31 9.89
N ARG A 8 -12.89 9.52 9.47
CA ARG A 8 -14.27 9.99 9.43
C ARG A 8 -15.05 9.46 8.23
N ILE A 9 -14.38 8.91 7.22
CA ILE A 9 -15.02 8.34 6.05
C ILE A 9 -15.51 6.95 6.41
N GLU A 10 -16.83 6.80 6.54
CA GLU A 10 -17.45 5.54 6.97
C GLU A 10 -17.04 4.34 6.10
N ALA A 11 -16.86 4.56 4.80
CA ALA A 11 -16.45 3.52 3.85
C ALA A 11 -15.08 2.90 4.13
N PHE A 12 -14.22 3.57 4.91
CA PHE A 12 -12.89 3.07 5.24
C PHE A 12 -12.83 2.39 6.60
N ARG A 13 -13.88 2.47 7.44
CA ARG A 13 -13.88 1.89 8.79
C ARG A 13 -13.46 0.42 8.77
N GLU A 14 -12.66 0.03 9.76
CA GLU A 14 -12.11 -1.31 9.94
C GLU A 14 -11.23 -1.80 8.78
N GLN A 15 -10.71 -0.86 7.97
CA GLN A 15 -9.76 -1.14 6.89
C GLN A 15 -8.42 -0.47 7.15
N VAL A 16 -7.40 -0.97 6.44
CA VAL A 16 -6.07 -0.35 6.38
C VAL A 16 -6.05 0.60 5.19
N VAL A 17 -5.73 1.87 5.44
CA VAL A 17 -5.54 2.87 4.40
C VAL A 17 -4.06 3.05 4.13
N ILE A 18 -3.69 2.96 2.86
CA ILE A 18 -2.32 3.17 2.38
C ILE A 18 -2.29 4.50 1.63
N ALA A 19 -1.60 5.49 2.18
CA ALA A 19 -1.38 6.78 1.54
C ALA A 19 -0.03 6.79 0.83
N ILE A 20 -0.05 7.07 -0.47
CA ILE A 20 1.15 7.09 -1.32
C ILE A 20 1.38 8.51 -1.80
N LYS A 21 2.56 9.06 -1.50
CA LYS A 21 3.05 10.33 -2.04
C LYS A 21 4.22 10.03 -2.97
N ALA A 22 4.05 10.37 -4.24
CA ALA A 22 5.04 10.08 -5.27
C ALA A 22 5.03 11.15 -6.38
N PRO A 23 6.12 11.26 -7.17
CA PRO A 23 6.16 12.07 -8.39
C PRO A 23 5.08 11.67 -9.41
N GLU A 24 4.73 12.58 -10.33
CA GLU A 24 3.63 12.40 -11.30
C GLU A 24 3.82 11.18 -12.24
N GLU A 25 5.07 10.79 -12.51
CA GLU A 25 5.44 9.71 -13.42
C GLU A 25 5.59 8.37 -12.71
N THR A 26 5.18 8.30 -11.44
CA THR A 26 5.18 7.06 -10.68
C THR A 26 4.14 6.10 -11.23
N ARG A 27 4.56 4.87 -11.52
CA ARG A 27 3.66 3.81 -11.98
C ARG A 27 3.23 2.95 -10.79
N LEU A 28 1.93 2.71 -10.70
CA LEU A 28 1.33 1.76 -9.78
C LEU A 28 0.74 0.63 -10.60
N GLU A 29 1.18 -0.60 -10.35
CA GLU A 29 0.62 -1.81 -10.97
C GLU A 29 0.09 -2.73 -9.88
N VAL A 30 -1.11 -3.27 -10.09
CA VAL A 30 -1.72 -4.28 -9.22
C VAL A 30 -1.74 -5.59 -10.02
N PRO A 31 -0.70 -6.43 -9.93
CA PRO A 31 -0.70 -7.73 -10.58
C PRO A 31 -1.85 -8.61 -10.08
N ALA A 32 -2.16 -9.66 -10.84
CA ALA A 32 -3.13 -10.66 -10.42
C ALA A 32 -2.76 -11.22 -9.04
N PRO A 33 -3.74 -11.42 -8.13
CA PRO A 33 -3.49 -12.02 -6.82
C PRO A 33 -2.78 -13.36 -6.96
N LYS A 34 -1.80 -13.61 -6.08
CA LYS A 34 -1.11 -14.90 -5.97
C LYS A 34 -1.61 -15.66 -4.75
N GLU A 35 -1.15 -16.89 -4.58
CA GLU A 35 -1.43 -17.70 -3.38
C GLU A 35 -1.01 -16.96 -2.09
N ASP A 36 0.10 -16.22 -2.13
CA ASP A 36 0.62 -15.41 -1.02
C ASP A 36 -0.12 -14.07 -0.80
N GLY A 37 -1.13 -13.75 -1.62
CA GLY A 37 -1.97 -12.55 -1.49
C GLY A 37 -1.84 -11.52 -2.61
N ILE A 38 -2.29 -10.29 -2.33
CA ILE A 38 -2.31 -9.17 -3.27
C ILE A 38 -0.98 -8.41 -3.18
N GLN A 39 -0.41 -8.07 -4.34
CA GLN A 39 0.82 -7.28 -4.43
C GLN A 39 0.51 -5.95 -5.11
N ILE A 40 1.25 -4.92 -4.72
CA ILE A 40 1.22 -3.60 -5.37
C ILE A 40 2.65 -3.26 -5.75
N HIS A 41 2.90 -2.98 -7.02
CA HIS A 41 4.20 -2.56 -7.52
C HIS A 41 4.21 -1.04 -7.71
N LEU A 42 5.10 -0.35 -7.01
CA LEU A 42 5.32 1.08 -7.14
C LEU A 42 6.68 1.35 -7.78
N LYS A 43 6.69 1.99 -8.95
CA LYS A 43 7.90 2.33 -9.70
C LYS A 43 7.99 3.83 -9.94
N GLY A 44 8.85 4.50 -9.18
CA GLY A 44 9.17 5.92 -9.34
C GLY A 44 10.31 6.12 -10.35
N THR A 45 10.31 7.27 -11.04
CA THR A 45 11.36 7.64 -12.00
C THR A 45 12.26 8.76 -11.48
N ARG A 46 11.69 9.75 -10.75
CA ARG A 46 12.38 10.97 -10.31
C ARG A 46 12.02 11.34 -8.88
N GLY A 47 12.69 10.70 -7.92
CA GLY A 47 12.58 11.04 -6.49
C GLY A 47 11.99 9.93 -5.63
N PRO A 48 11.93 10.15 -4.31
CA PRO A 48 11.46 9.15 -3.36
C PRO A 48 9.94 8.99 -3.42
N ILE A 49 9.50 7.78 -3.13
CA ILE A 49 8.09 7.47 -2.86
C ILE A 49 7.94 7.38 -1.35
N SER A 50 7.04 8.18 -0.78
CA SER A 50 6.68 8.07 0.63
C SER A 50 5.38 7.28 0.75
N VAL A 51 5.42 6.21 1.54
CA VAL A 51 4.25 5.38 1.81
C VAL A 51 3.95 5.43 3.30
N LEU A 52 2.68 5.67 3.60
CA LEU A 52 2.17 5.84 4.95
C LEU A 52 0.96 4.92 5.13
N THR A 53 0.78 4.42 6.35
CA THR A 53 -0.32 3.50 6.67
C THR A 53 -1.11 4.02 7.86
N CYS A 54 -2.43 3.83 7.82
CA CYS A 54 -3.31 4.12 8.94
C CYS A 54 -4.35 3.01 9.06
N GLU A 55 -4.59 2.58 10.30
CA GLU A 55 -5.67 1.67 10.64
C GLU A 55 -6.82 2.48 11.19
N THR A 56 -7.96 2.48 10.51
CA THR A 56 -9.15 3.15 11.06
C THR A 56 -9.92 2.16 11.92
N GLY A 57 -9.64 2.19 13.22
CA GLY A 57 -10.29 1.33 14.21
C GLY A 57 -11.82 1.46 14.19
N GLY A 58 -12.52 0.34 14.44
CA GLY A 58 -13.95 0.32 14.69
C GLY A 58 -14.30 0.91 16.06
N GLU A 59 -15.55 1.35 16.23
CA GLU A 59 -16.07 2.08 17.41
C GLU A 59 -15.97 1.36 18.79
N GLY A 60 -15.24 0.25 18.91
CA GLY A 60 -15.08 -0.52 20.15
C GLY A 60 -13.71 -0.46 20.82
N SER A 61 -12.69 0.15 20.21
CA SER A 61 -11.36 0.25 20.82
C SER A 61 -11.25 1.57 21.56
N GLY A 62 -11.34 1.57 22.89
CA GLY A 62 -11.14 2.73 23.77
C GLY A 62 -9.72 3.34 23.73
N LYS A 63 -8.95 3.02 22.69
CA LYS A 63 -7.76 3.77 22.34
C LYS A 63 -8.22 4.92 21.47
N ALA A 64 -7.91 6.15 21.90
CA ALA A 64 -7.83 7.25 20.95
C ALA A 64 -7.09 6.69 19.73
N VAL A 65 -7.76 6.64 18.58
CA VAL A 65 -7.06 6.46 17.31
C VAL A 65 -6.16 7.68 17.27
N ASP A 66 -4.95 7.51 17.79
CA ASP A 66 -3.87 8.44 17.57
C ASP A 66 -3.77 8.43 16.06
N GLY A 67 -4.33 9.47 15.46
CA GLY A 67 -4.45 9.62 14.02
C GLY A 67 -3.07 9.89 13.46
N SER A 68 -2.12 9.00 13.71
CA SER A 68 -0.79 9.01 13.17
C SER A 68 -0.77 8.04 12.00
N PHE A 69 -0.30 8.57 10.88
CA PHE A 69 0.17 7.73 9.82
C PHE A 69 1.49 7.11 10.27
N SER A 70 1.60 5.79 10.20
CA SER A 70 2.85 5.07 10.45
C SER A 70 3.61 4.85 9.14
N THR A 71 4.93 4.79 9.21
CA THR A 71 5.75 4.36 8.07
C THR A 71 5.52 2.87 7.80
N LEU A 72 6.04 2.37 6.69
CA LEU A 72 5.99 0.94 6.37
C LEU A 72 6.78 0.07 7.37
N GLU A 73 7.77 0.64 8.04
CA GLU A 73 8.63 -0.08 8.99
C GLU A 73 7.86 -0.51 10.24
N ASP A 74 6.91 0.34 10.68
CA ASP A 74 6.03 0.07 11.82
C ASP A 74 4.72 -0.62 11.42
N SER A 75 4.54 -0.92 10.13
CA SER A 75 3.31 -1.47 9.57
C SER A 75 3.36 -3.00 9.42
N ARG A 76 2.19 -3.63 9.29
CA ARG A 76 2.07 -5.06 8.91
C ARG A 76 2.31 -5.32 7.42
N ILE A 77 2.58 -4.28 6.63
CA ILE A 77 2.79 -4.39 5.19
C ILE A 77 4.24 -4.77 4.90
N HIS A 78 4.43 -5.93 4.29
CA HIS A 78 5.74 -6.35 3.81
C HIS A 78 6.08 -5.65 2.50
N THR A 79 7.27 -5.07 2.42
CA THR A 79 7.79 -4.45 1.20
C THR A 79 9.12 -5.03 0.79
N ALA A 80 9.31 -5.22 -0.51
CA ALA A 80 10.57 -5.61 -1.10
C ALA A 80 10.89 -4.69 -2.30
N PRO A 81 12.18 -4.42 -2.57
CA PRO A 81 12.57 -3.68 -3.77
C PRO A 81 12.07 -4.40 -5.04
N LEU A 82 11.51 -3.64 -5.98
CA LEU A 82 11.22 -4.17 -7.31
C LEU A 82 12.55 -4.43 -8.04
N LEU A 83 12.88 -5.70 -8.24
CA LEU A 83 13.94 -6.10 -9.14
C LEU A 83 13.61 -5.57 -10.54
N LYS A 84 14.47 -4.73 -11.11
CA LYS A 84 14.27 -4.20 -12.46
C LYS A 84 14.34 -5.34 -13.47
N ASP A 85 13.31 -5.44 -14.32
CA ASP A 85 13.21 -6.28 -15.51
C ASP A 85 13.54 -7.76 -15.29
N GLN A 86 12.57 -8.53 -14.80
CA GLN A 86 12.50 -9.94 -15.23
C GLN A 86 11.98 -9.91 -16.67
N PRO A 87 12.78 -10.33 -17.68
CA PRO A 87 12.25 -10.49 -19.03
C PRO A 87 11.06 -11.44 -18.96
N LEU A 88 9.95 -11.03 -19.59
CA LEU A 88 8.74 -11.82 -19.79
C LEU A 88 9.14 -13.29 -19.97
N GLN A 89 8.94 -14.12 -18.95
CA GLN A 89 9.14 -15.54 -19.16
C GLN A 89 8.09 -15.95 -20.18
N PRO A 90 8.47 -16.47 -21.36
CA PRO A 90 7.50 -16.94 -22.31
C PRO A 90 6.73 -18.05 -21.61
N SER A 91 5.42 -17.85 -21.43
CA SER A 91 4.50 -18.89 -21.01
C SER A 91 4.73 -20.09 -21.92
N VAL A 92 5.40 -21.12 -21.42
CA VAL A 92 5.45 -22.41 -22.08
C VAL A 92 4.02 -22.93 -22.04
N LYS A 93 3.29 -22.72 -23.14
CA LYS A 93 2.06 -23.43 -23.42
C LYS A 93 2.48 -24.81 -23.90
N THR A 94 2.59 -25.76 -22.98
CA THR A 94 2.77 -27.17 -23.34
C THR A 94 1.48 -27.70 -23.98
N PRO A 95 1.56 -28.48 -25.07
CA PRO A 95 0.40 -29.08 -25.74
C PRO A 95 -0.33 -30.14 -24.91
#